data_AF-A0A9E1KJ54-F1
#
_entry.id   AF-A0A9E1KJ54-F1
#
_cell.length_a   1.000
_cell.length_b   1.000
_cell.length_c   1.000
_cell.angle_alpha   90.00
_cell.angle_beta   90.00
_cell.angle_gamma   90.00
#
_symmetry.space_group_name_H-M   'P 1'
#
loop_
_entity.id
_entity.type
_entity.pdbx_description
1 polymer ?
#
loop_
_entity_poly.entity_id
_entity_poly.type
_entity_poly.pdbx_seq_one_letter_code
_entity_poly.pdbx_strand_id
1 'polypeptide(L)'
;MNVQKTNHWIALIANFGVIAGVVFLAFEIQQNNELLVQESRYSMLENQKDWKFFLNGNPEVAKLIYAPDTGELSEVDKLRRFDILNGLLLTWQWEWEQSQTGLFGDSQLPVEAFRTLWKSQGSQTEWLKLKPTLRPEFADFMEDNVVNPAKPETQ
;
A
#
# COMPACT_ATOMS: atom_id res chain seq x y z
N MET A 1 -9.78 -64.71 -0.10
CA MET A 1 -9.13 -63.40 -0.38
C MET A 1 -7.88 -63.32 0.50
N ASN A 2 -6.71 -63.03 -0.06
CA ASN A 2 -5.45 -63.11 0.72
C ASN A 2 -5.25 -61.79 1.49
N VAL A 3 -5.57 -61.80 2.79
CA VAL A 3 -5.59 -60.62 3.69
C VAL A 3 -4.27 -59.82 3.63
N GLN A 4 -3.14 -60.50 3.45
CA GLN A 4 -1.83 -59.86 3.31
C GLN A 4 -1.72 -58.99 2.05
N LYS A 5 -2.29 -59.45 0.92
CA LYS A 5 -2.32 -58.66 -0.32
C LYS A 5 -3.21 -57.43 -0.18
N THR A 6 -4.35 -57.56 0.50
CA THR A 6 -5.26 -56.44 0.76
C THR A 6 -4.59 -55.38 1.65
N ASN A 7 -3.92 -55.78 2.73
CA ASN A 7 -3.22 -54.85 3.61
C ASN A 7 -2.08 -54.10 2.90
N HIS A 8 -1.35 -54.78 1.99
CA HIS A 8 -0.30 -54.15 1.20
C HIS A 8 -0.85 -53.06 0.27
N TRP A 9 -1.96 -53.33 -0.42
CA TRP A 9 -2.62 -52.33 -1.28
C TRP A 9 -3.17 -51.15 -0.48
N ILE A 10 -3.74 -51.41 0.71
CA ILE A 10 -4.22 -50.35 1.60
C ILE A 10 -3.05 -49.44 2.03
N ALA A 11 -1.93 -50.03 2.46
CA ALA A 11 -0.75 -49.25 2.86
C ALA A 11 -0.15 -48.45 1.69
N LEU A 12 -0.12 -49.04 0.48
CA LEU A 12 0.34 -48.36 -0.72
C LEU A 12 -0.55 -47.16 -1.05
N ILE A 13 -1.87 -47.34 -1.05
CA ILE A 13 -2.84 -46.25 -1.29
C ILE A 13 -2.72 -45.17 -0.22
N ALA A 14 -2.54 -45.55 1.05
CA ALA A 14 -2.36 -44.60 2.14
C ALA A 14 -1.12 -43.72 1.92
N ASN A 15 0.03 -44.32 1.56
CA ASN A 15 1.25 -43.58 1.27
C ASN A 15 1.08 -42.66 0.06
N PHE A 16 0.42 -43.13 -1.01
CA PHE A 16 0.09 -42.28 -2.16
C PHE A 16 -0.84 -41.12 -1.76
N GLY A 17 -1.83 -41.36 -0.91
CA GLY A 17 -2.73 -40.35 -0.39
C GLY A 17 -2.00 -39.27 0.41
N VAL A 18 -1.02 -39.65 1.24
CA VAL A 18 -0.18 -38.69 1.96
C VAL A 18 0.64 -37.84 1.00
N ILE A 19 1.30 -38.44 0.01
CA ILE A 19 2.09 -37.71 -0.99
C ILE A 19 1.19 -36.74 -1.77
N ALA A 20 0.05 -37.22 -2.26
CA ALA A 20 -0.92 -36.37 -2.95
C ALA A 20 -1.38 -35.21 -2.07
N GLY A 21 -1.67 -35.46 -0.78
CA GLY A 21 -2.06 -34.43 0.18
C GLY A 21 -1.00 -33.35 0.35
N VAL A 22 0.29 -33.72 0.44
CA VAL A 22 1.39 -32.76 0.53
C VAL A 22 1.52 -31.93 -0.75
N VAL A 23 1.35 -32.55 -1.92
CA VAL A 23 1.39 -31.84 -3.21
C VAL A 23 0.23 -30.85 -3.32
N PHE A 24 -0.99 -31.25 -2.93
CA PHE A 24 -2.15 -30.34 -2.91
C PHE A 24 -1.94 -29.17 -1.95
N LEU A 25 -1.43 -29.41 -0.74
CA LEU A 25 -1.13 -28.35 0.22
C LEU A 25 -0.11 -27.35 -0.34
N ALA A 26 0.96 -27.82 -0.98
CA ALA A 26 1.94 -26.94 -1.61
C ALA A 26 1.31 -26.06 -2.69
N PHE A 27 0.41 -26.63 -3.49
CA PHE A 27 -0.33 -25.90 -4.53
C PHE A 27 -1.33 -24.89 -3.95
N GLU A 28 -1.99 -25.20 -2.84
CA GLU A 28 -2.89 -24.29 -2.13
C GLU A 28 -2.14 -23.11 -1.51
N ILE A 29 -0.97 -23.35 -0.91
CA ILE A 29 -0.12 -22.28 -0.35
C ILE A 29 0.33 -21.33 -1.47
N GLN A 30 0.74 -21.87 -2.62
CA GLN A 30 1.12 -21.04 -3.76
C GLN A 30 -0.04 -20.16 -4.25
N GLN A 31 -1.22 -20.75 -4.46
CA GLN A 31 -2.41 -20.01 -4.88
C GLN A 31 -2.81 -18.95 -3.86
N ASN A 32 -2.72 -19.27 -2.57
CA ASN A 32 -3.05 -18.31 -1.50
C ASN A 32 -2.10 -17.11 -1.51
N ASN A 33 -0.79 -17.35 -1.71
CA ASN A 33 0.18 -16.26 -1.85
C ASN A 33 -0.11 -15.38 -3.07
N GLU A 34 -0.44 -15.98 -4.21
CA GLU A 34 -0.82 -15.22 -5.41
C GLU A 34 -2.08 -14.38 -5.18
N LEU A 35 -3.08 -14.93 -4.46
CA LEU A 35 -4.31 -14.20 -4.10
C LEU A 35 -4.01 -13.00 -3.19
N LEU A 36 -3.18 -13.18 -2.15
CA LEU A 36 -2.80 -12.10 -1.24
C LEU A 36 -2.08 -10.95 -1.98
N VAL A 37 -1.25 -11.28 -2.97
CA VAL A 37 -0.60 -10.27 -3.81
C VAL A 37 -1.62 -9.49 -4.64
N GLN A 38 -2.60 -10.17 -5.23
CA GLN A 38 -3.65 -9.50 -6.02
C GLN A 38 -4.54 -8.63 -5.14
N GLU A 39 -4.90 -9.08 -3.94
CA GLU A 39 -5.71 -8.31 -2.98
C GLU A 39 -4.97 -7.05 -2.51
N SER A 40 -3.68 -7.16 -2.20
CA SER A 40 -2.87 -6.01 -1.80
C SER A 40 -2.71 -4.98 -2.92
N ARG A 41 -2.47 -5.43 -4.16
CA ARG A 41 -2.44 -4.56 -5.36
C ARG A 41 -3.79 -3.88 -5.61
N TYR A 42 -4.88 -4.61 -5.43
CA TYR A 42 -6.22 -4.07 -5.57
C TYR A 42 -6.49 -3.00 -4.51
N SER A 43 -6.15 -3.26 -3.25
CA SER A 43 -6.31 -2.31 -2.14
C SER A 43 -5.51 -1.02 -2.39
N MET A 44 -4.25 -1.12 -2.87
CA MET A 44 -3.48 0.06 -3.28
C MET A 44 -4.18 0.85 -4.39
N LEU A 45 -4.69 0.18 -5.42
CA LEU A 45 -5.43 0.84 -6.51
C LEU A 45 -6.73 1.49 -6.01
N GLU A 46 -7.45 0.84 -5.11
CA GLU A 46 -8.68 1.34 -4.50
C GLU A 46 -8.40 2.59 -3.66
N ASN A 47 -7.41 2.55 -2.78
CA ASN A 47 -6.96 3.71 -1.98
C ASN A 47 -6.66 4.92 -2.87
N GLN A 48 -5.95 4.72 -3.98
CA GLN A 48 -5.62 5.78 -4.92
C GLN A 48 -6.85 6.34 -5.65
N LYS A 49 -7.81 5.49 -6.00
CA LYS A 49 -9.07 5.91 -6.62
C LYS A 49 -9.95 6.67 -5.64
N ASP A 50 -10.07 6.18 -4.42
CA ASP A 50 -10.88 6.79 -3.37
C ASP A 50 -10.38 8.18 -3.03
N TRP A 51 -9.06 8.38 -2.96
CA TRP A 51 -8.49 9.70 -2.81
C TRP A 51 -8.86 10.65 -3.96
N LYS A 52 -8.77 10.17 -5.21
CA LYS A 52 -9.18 10.97 -6.38
C LYS A 52 -10.67 11.30 -6.36
N PHE A 53 -11.52 10.35 -5.98
CA PHE A 53 -12.96 10.60 -5.88
C PHE A 53 -13.32 11.52 -4.72
N PHE A 54 -12.62 11.42 -3.59
CA PHE A 54 -12.80 12.32 -2.46
C PHE A 54 -12.47 13.76 -2.84
N LEU A 55 -11.32 14.00 -3.48
CA LEU A 55 -10.93 15.34 -3.95
C LEU A 55 -11.87 15.87 -5.03
N ASN A 56 -12.19 15.06 -6.05
CA ASN A 56 -13.00 15.51 -7.18
C ASN A 56 -14.49 15.62 -6.85
N GLY A 57 -14.98 14.83 -5.89
CA GLY A 57 -16.38 14.78 -5.48
C GLY A 57 -16.77 15.88 -4.50
N ASN A 58 -15.79 16.59 -3.90
CA ASN A 58 -16.06 17.65 -2.94
C ASN A 58 -15.25 18.93 -3.26
N PRO A 59 -15.87 19.93 -3.89
CA PRO A 59 -15.22 21.19 -4.25
C PRO A 59 -14.61 21.95 -3.06
N GLU A 60 -15.21 21.86 -1.86
CA GLU A 60 -14.70 22.55 -0.67
C GLU A 60 -13.40 21.90 -0.17
N VAL A 61 -13.33 20.56 -0.21
CA VAL A 61 -12.09 19.83 0.07
C VAL A 61 -11.01 20.18 -0.95
N ALA A 62 -11.35 20.21 -2.25
CA ALA A 62 -10.41 20.56 -3.30
C ALA A 62 -9.85 21.99 -3.11
N LYS A 63 -10.72 22.97 -2.85
CA LYS A 63 -10.30 24.35 -2.55
C LYS A 63 -9.35 24.41 -1.37
N LEU A 64 -9.65 23.64 -0.31
CA LEU A 64 -8.83 23.60 0.88
C LEU A 64 -7.43 23.01 0.62
N ILE A 65 -7.36 21.94 -0.17
CA ILE A 65 -6.11 21.22 -0.48
C ILE A 65 -5.24 21.93 -1.52
N TYR A 66 -5.85 22.65 -2.45
CA TYR A 66 -5.14 23.42 -3.47
C TYR A 66 -5.08 24.92 -3.19
N ALA A 67 -5.37 25.34 -1.94
CA ALA A 67 -5.23 26.73 -1.52
C ALA A 67 -3.77 27.20 -1.69
N PRO A 68 -3.52 28.29 -2.44
CA PRO A 68 -2.17 28.76 -2.73
C PRO A 68 -1.50 29.45 -1.53
N ASP A 69 -2.30 30.06 -0.65
CA ASP A 69 -1.83 30.67 0.60
C ASP A 69 -2.60 30.09 1.79
N THR A 70 -1.90 29.34 2.63
CA THR A 70 -2.45 28.75 3.86
C THR A 70 -2.61 29.78 4.98
N GLY A 71 -1.99 30.96 4.86
CA GLY A 71 -2.10 32.07 5.79
C GLY A 71 -3.50 32.68 5.83
N GLU A 72 -4.22 32.66 4.71
CA GLU A 72 -5.58 33.19 4.58
C GLU A 72 -6.66 32.20 5.08
N LEU A 73 -6.29 30.94 5.33
CA LEU A 73 -7.22 29.94 5.86
C LEU A 73 -7.60 30.26 7.31
N SER A 74 -8.87 30.01 7.65
CA SER A 74 -9.30 30.03 9.06
C SER A 74 -8.55 28.95 9.86
N GLU A 75 -8.44 29.11 11.19
CA GLU A 75 -7.80 28.09 12.03
C GLU A 75 -8.49 26.72 11.93
N VAL A 76 -9.82 26.71 11.73
CA VAL A 76 -10.58 25.47 11.50
C VAL A 76 -10.21 24.83 10.18
N ASP A 77 -10.02 25.63 9.12
CA ASP A 77 -9.65 25.11 7.81
C ASP A 77 -8.21 24.64 7.78
N LYS A 78 -7.29 25.31 8.48
CA LYS A 78 -5.92 24.81 8.69
C LYS A 78 -5.91 23.44 9.36
N LEU A 79 -6.74 23.24 10.39
CA LEU A 79 -6.88 21.95 11.06
C LEU A 79 -7.45 20.88 10.12
N ARG A 80 -8.53 21.20 9.40
CA ARG A 80 -9.12 20.27 8.41
C ARG A 80 -8.13 19.88 7.33
N ARG A 81 -7.36 20.84 6.81
CA ARG A 81 -6.33 20.61 5.79
C ARG A 81 -5.25 19.68 6.35
N PHE A 82 -4.80 19.92 7.58
CA PHE A 82 -3.86 19.04 8.27
C PHE A 82 -4.39 17.61 8.37
N ASP A 83 -5.62 17.42 8.86
CA ASP A 83 -6.23 16.09 9.02
C ASP A 83 -6.35 15.35 7.67
N ILE A 84 -6.75 16.07 6.62
CA ILE A 84 -6.86 15.52 5.26
C ILE A 84 -5.49 15.09 4.71
N LEU A 85 -4.47 15.95 4.83
CA LEU A 85 -3.11 15.62 4.38
C LEU A 85 -2.49 14.49 5.22
N ASN A 86 -2.74 14.48 6.52
CA ASN A 86 -2.29 13.41 7.41
C ASN A 86 -2.94 12.06 7.02
N GLY A 87 -4.24 12.06 6.71
CA GLY A 87 -4.94 10.88 6.20
C GLY A 87 -4.31 10.35 4.91
N LEU A 88 -4.00 11.23 3.95
CA LEU A 88 -3.30 10.85 2.72
C LEU A 88 -1.94 10.20 3.02
N LEU A 89 -1.16 10.81 3.91
CA LEU A 89 0.18 10.29 4.25
C LEU A 89 0.12 8.97 5.02
N LEU A 90 -0.90 8.74 5.85
CA LEU A 90 -1.11 7.44 6.49
C LEU A 90 -1.46 6.35 5.47
N THR A 91 -2.24 6.68 4.44
CA THR A 91 -2.49 5.78 3.31
C THR A 91 -1.19 5.45 2.57
N TRP A 92 -0.36 6.45 2.24
CA TRP A 92 0.93 6.21 1.60
C TRP A 92 1.90 5.44 2.49
N GLN A 93 1.88 5.68 3.81
CA GLN A 93 2.68 4.93 4.76
C GLN A 93 2.27 3.46 4.74
N TRP A 94 0.97 3.16 4.75
CA TRP A 94 0.48 1.79 4.64
C TRP A 94 0.94 1.14 3.33
N GLU A 95 0.78 1.82 2.19
CA GLU A 95 1.23 1.33 0.89
C GLU A 95 2.74 1.06 0.88
N TRP A 96 3.53 1.96 1.47
CA TRP A 96 4.98 1.79 1.60
C TRP A 96 5.37 0.64 2.52
N GLU A 97 4.70 0.48 3.66
CA GLU A 97 4.90 -0.66 4.55
C GLU A 97 4.61 -1.98 3.82
N GLN A 98 3.53 -2.04 3.02
CA GLN A 98 3.23 -3.23 2.20
C GLN A 98 4.28 -3.46 1.12
N SER A 99 4.84 -2.41 0.51
CA SER A 99 5.88 -2.55 -0.51
C SER A 99 7.22 -3.05 0.05
N GLN A 100 7.47 -2.91 1.35
CA GLN A 100 8.63 -3.51 2.01
C GLN A 100 8.47 -5.04 2.18
N THR A 101 7.29 -5.58 1.84
CA THR A 101 6.99 -7.01 1.88
C THR A 101 6.86 -7.58 0.47
N GLY A 102 6.71 -8.91 0.37
CA GLY A 102 6.40 -9.57 -0.90
C GLY A 102 4.96 -9.33 -1.41
N LEU A 103 4.11 -8.60 -0.68
CA LEU A 103 2.68 -8.47 -0.98
C LEU A 103 2.37 -7.62 -2.22
N PHE A 104 3.32 -6.85 -2.74
CA PHE A 104 3.13 -6.18 -4.03
C PHE A 104 3.65 -6.99 -5.22
N GLY A 105 4.36 -8.12 -4.99
CA GLY A 105 5.06 -8.85 -6.06
C GLY A 105 5.95 -7.89 -6.87
N ASP A 106 5.79 -7.88 -8.20
CA ASP A 106 6.51 -6.97 -9.10
C ASP A 106 5.97 -5.52 -9.15
N SER A 107 4.89 -5.20 -8.44
CA SER A 107 4.35 -3.83 -8.44
C SER A 107 5.19 -2.93 -7.55
N GLN A 108 5.53 -1.76 -8.08
CA GLN A 108 6.29 -0.75 -7.33
C GLN A 108 5.36 0.32 -6.79
N LEU A 109 5.79 0.97 -5.71
CA LEU A 109 5.16 2.21 -5.25
C LEU A 109 5.18 3.26 -6.36
N PRO A 110 4.09 4.01 -6.57
CA PRO A 110 4.04 5.07 -7.56
C PRO A 110 4.67 6.36 -7.02
N VAL A 111 5.97 6.32 -6.70
CA VAL A 111 6.69 7.43 -6.04
C VAL A 111 6.61 8.73 -6.84
N GLU A 112 6.64 8.67 -8.17
CA GLU A 112 6.47 9.85 -9.03
C GLU A 112 5.06 10.46 -8.94
N ALA A 113 4.04 9.63 -8.73
CA ALA A 113 2.68 10.12 -8.51
C ALA A 113 2.58 10.81 -7.15
N PHE A 114 3.21 10.25 -6.11
CA PHE A 114 3.29 10.88 -4.78
C PHE A 114 3.99 12.24 -4.88
N ARG A 115 5.13 12.31 -5.57
CA ARG A 115 5.88 13.55 -5.80
C ARG A 115 5.06 14.59 -6.55
N THR A 116 4.36 14.18 -7.61
CA THR A 116 3.52 15.08 -8.41
C THR A 116 2.38 15.65 -7.57
N LEU A 117 1.71 14.81 -6.78
CA LEU A 117 0.61 15.23 -5.91
C LEU A 117 1.10 16.11 -4.76
N TRP A 118 2.20 15.75 -4.10
CA TRP A 118 2.79 16.53 -3.02
C TRP A 118 3.16 17.95 -3.47
N LYS A 119 3.78 18.06 -4.65
CA LYS A 119 4.13 19.36 -5.26
C LYS A 119 2.89 20.18 -5.62
N SER A 120 1.85 19.57 -6.17
CA SER A 120 0.64 20.30 -6.59
C SER A 120 -0.17 20.86 -5.42
N GLN A 121 -0.05 20.25 -4.23
CA GLN A 121 -0.74 20.68 -3.01
C GLN A 121 -0.01 21.80 -2.23
N GLY A 122 1.23 22.14 -2.62
CA GLY A 122 2.01 23.17 -1.93
C GLY A 122 2.40 22.80 -0.49
N SER A 123 2.39 21.51 -0.13
CA SER A 123 2.44 21.04 1.26
C SER A 123 3.84 21.06 1.92
N GLN A 124 4.79 21.78 1.32
CA GLN A 124 6.17 21.86 1.81
C GLN A 124 6.24 22.45 3.23
N THR A 125 5.39 23.43 3.54
CA THR A 125 5.38 24.09 4.85
C THR A 125 4.74 23.24 5.93
N GLU A 126 3.80 22.38 5.55
CA GLU A 126 3.07 21.47 6.43
C GLU A 126 3.88 20.22 6.77
N TRP A 127 4.88 19.88 5.95
CA TRP A 127 5.74 18.72 6.16
C TRP A 127 6.31 18.67 7.58
N LEU A 128 6.80 19.78 8.11
CA LEU A 128 7.37 19.84 9.47
C LEU A 128 6.36 19.49 10.56
N LYS A 129 5.06 19.73 10.32
CA LYS A 129 3.98 19.39 11.25
C LYS A 129 3.46 17.96 11.04
N LEU A 130 3.50 17.46 9.81
CA LEU A 130 3.03 16.13 9.43
C LEU A 130 4.08 15.05 9.74
N LYS A 131 5.36 15.31 9.51
CA LYS A 131 6.46 14.36 9.72
C LYS A 131 6.41 13.63 11.07
N PRO A 132 6.14 14.29 12.22
CA PRO A 132 6.11 13.63 13.52
C PRO A 132 4.94 12.66 13.74
N THR A 133 3.92 12.66 12.89
CA THR A 133 2.77 11.73 13.00
C THR A 133 3.03 10.39 12.33
N LEU A 134 4.10 10.29 11.56
CA LEU A 134 4.45 9.14 10.73
C LEU A 134 5.50 8.26 11.41
N ARG A 135 5.64 7.02 10.92
CA ARG A 135 6.78 6.17 11.29
C ARG A 135 8.09 6.80 10.80
N PRO A 136 9.18 6.78 11.60
CA PRO A 136 10.45 7.39 11.24
C PRO A 136 10.99 6.93 9.87
N GLU A 137 10.93 5.64 9.58
CA GLU A 137 11.48 5.07 8.35
C GLU A 137 10.70 5.52 7.11
N PHE A 138 9.38 5.63 7.22
CA PHE A 138 8.55 6.17 6.15
C PHE A 138 8.75 7.68 5.98
N ALA A 139 8.90 8.41 7.10
CA ALA A 139 9.20 9.84 7.07
C ALA A 139 10.53 10.13 6.36
N ASP A 140 11.55 9.32 6.57
CA ASP A 140 12.84 9.43 5.88
C ASP A 140 12.69 9.10 4.39
N PHE A 141 11.96 8.03 4.04
CA PHE A 141 11.63 7.73 2.64
C PHE A 141 10.93 8.92 1.95
N MET A 142 9.93 9.51 2.59
CA MET A 142 9.21 10.68 2.08
C MET A 142 10.14 11.88 1.89
N GLU A 143 11.00 12.17 2.86
CA GLU A 143 11.98 13.24 2.78
C GLU A 143 12.86 13.10 1.54
N ASP A 144 13.45 11.90 1.37
CA ASP A 144 14.47 11.64 0.35
C ASP A 144 13.90 11.49 -1.07
N ASN A 145 12.65 11.03 -1.19
CA ASN A 145 12.08 10.64 -2.49
C ASN A 145 10.95 11.54 -3.00
N VAL A 146 10.22 12.18 -2.09
CA VAL A 146 8.99 12.93 -2.39
C VAL A 146 9.13 14.41 -2.08
N VAL A 147 9.58 14.77 -0.88
CA VAL A 147 9.65 16.15 -0.40
C VAL A 147 10.86 16.88 -0.97
N ASN A 148 12.06 16.31 -0.79
CA ASN A 148 13.34 16.87 -1.18
C ASN A 148 14.14 15.87 -2.03
N PRO A 149 13.65 15.46 -3.21
CA PRO A 149 14.34 14.48 -4.03
C PRO A 149 15.74 14.97 -4.38
N ALA A 150 16.77 14.29 -3.87
CA ALA A 150 18.16 14.59 -4.12
C ALA A 150 18.54 14.18 -5.56
N LYS A 151 18.18 15.04 -6.52
CA LYS A 151 18.36 14.87 -7.99
C LYS A 151 17.59 13.69 -8.61
N PRO A 152 17.16 13.80 -9.87
CA PRO A 152 16.47 12.71 -10.54
C PRO A 152 17.46 11.58 -10.83
N GLU A 153 17.13 10.36 -10.42
CA GLU A 153 17.69 9.17 -11.05
C GLU A 153 17.30 9.23 -12.54
N THR A 154 18.30 9.51 -13.37
CA THR A 154 18.22 9.37 -14.83
C THR A 154 17.78 7.95 -15.15
N GLN A 155 16.59 7.81 -15.75
CA GLN A 155 16.25 6.68 -16.60
C GLN A 155 17.10 6.70 -17.87
#